data_AF-A0A7J7IV21-F1
#
_entry.id   AF-A0A7J7IV21-F1
#
_cell.length_a   1.000
_cell.length_b   1.000
_cell.length_c   1.000
_cell.angle_alpha   90.00
_cell.angle_beta   90.00
_cell.angle_gamma   90.00
#
_symmetry.space_group_name_H-M   'P 1'
#
loop_
_entity.id
_entity.type
_entity.pdbx_description
1 polymer ?
#
loop_
_entity_poly.entity_id
_entity_poly.type
_entity_poly.pdbx_seq_one_letter_code
_entity_poly.pdbx_strand_id
1 'polypeptide(L)'
;MLDIHYLLKYIATPAKAVREGLVSTLSPERTCQDLTLYQPNICICNLKDEIVLSDVELFLLAEFASAQISKSMMENSGGAQNMKCYLLLPVNYSHTSITTRKDGHYAVSMDIHFTSPSKSLETIFVTISYKPASHGSTTMTLLANERRSPYSPYRPCGDGPITESLCICQTGVTYSLNIADNWLTDVSRYSDTITHRESHQLNSCIYIVRYLIGGYGCSLYAVNICTEPTYHVIAYGLDNLKTITYSNIPVNGWYLVPKAIQFLTVLHSKSSPSFPNTSFMFRAKQS
;
A
#
# COMPACT_ATOMS: atom_id res chain seq x y z
N MET A 1 -32.01 -5.59 -33.71
CA MET A 1 -30.98 -4.65 -33.20
C MET A 1 -30.01 -4.38 -34.35
N LEU A 2 -29.59 -3.13 -34.56
CA LEU A 2 -28.76 -2.74 -35.70
C LEU A 2 -27.27 -2.92 -35.36
N ASP A 3 -26.51 -3.56 -36.25
CA ASP A 3 -25.05 -3.71 -36.12
C ASP A 3 -24.35 -2.47 -36.65
N ILE A 4 -23.66 -1.73 -35.78
CA ILE A 4 -22.84 -0.57 -36.16
C ILE A 4 -21.35 -0.90 -36.26
N HIS A 5 -20.95 -2.15 -36.07
CA HIS A 5 -19.55 -2.59 -36.06
C HIS A 5 -18.84 -2.27 -37.38
N TYR A 6 -19.48 -2.55 -38.52
CA TYR A 6 -18.93 -2.24 -39.84
C TYR A 6 -18.89 -0.75 -40.13
N LEU A 7 -19.88 0.02 -39.64
CA LEU A 7 -19.86 1.48 -39.69
C LEU A 7 -18.64 2.05 -38.96
N LEU A 8 -18.39 1.60 -37.71
CA LEU A 8 -17.23 2.04 -36.93
C LEU A 8 -15.91 1.62 -37.57
N LYS A 9 -15.84 0.42 -38.15
CA LYS A 9 -14.66 -0.07 -38.86
C LYS A 9 -14.35 0.75 -40.12
N TYR A 10 -15.39 1.17 -40.85
CA TYR A 10 -15.25 2.03 -42.02
C TYR A 10 -14.76 3.44 -41.64
N ILE A 11 -15.27 4.00 -40.52
CA ILE A 11 -14.80 5.28 -39.98
C ILE A 11 -13.33 5.20 -39.55
N ALA A 12 -12.94 4.14 -38.85
CA ALA A 12 -11.58 3.97 -38.31
C ALA A 12 -10.52 3.70 -39.39
N THR A 13 -10.90 3.00 -40.46
CA THR A 13 -9.99 2.64 -41.56
C THR A 13 -10.77 2.56 -42.87
N PRO A 14 -10.78 3.62 -43.68
CA PRO A 14 -11.54 3.62 -44.93
C PRO A 14 -10.80 2.81 -46.00
N ALA A 15 -10.96 1.48 -46.00
CA ALA A 15 -10.48 0.65 -47.10
C ALA A 15 -11.33 -0.63 -47.34
N LYS A 16 -11.73 -0.75 -48.62
CA LYS A 16 -12.45 -1.81 -49.34
C LYS A 16 -13.90 -2.10 -48.93
N ALA A 17 -14.73 -2.17 -49.98
CA ALA A 17 -16.18 -2.38 -49.94
C ALA A 17 -16.56 -3.53 -49.01
N VAL A 18 -17.35 -3.20 -47.98
CA VAL A 18 -18.02 -4.17 -47.13
C VAL A 18 -19.12 -4.82 -47.98
N ARG A 19 -19.11 -6.16 -48.11
CA ARG A 19 -20.14 -6.91 -48.86
C ARG A 19 -21.51 -6.85 -48.18
N GLU A 20 -21.56 -6.44 -46.93
CA GLU A 20 -22.77 -6.27 -46.13
C GLU A 20 -22.99 -4.79 -45.85
N GLY A 21 -24.25 -4.34 -45.83
CA GLY A 21 -24.60 -2.94 -45.62
C GLY A 21 -23.99 -2.38 -44.34
N LEU A 22 -23.62 -1.09 -44.35
CA LEU A 22 -22.99 -0.37 -43.22
C LEU A 22 -23.74 -0.51 -41.90
N VAL A 23 -25.05 -0.78 -41.98
CA VAL A 23 -25.89 -1.11 -40.84
C VAL A 23 -26.68 -2.35 -41.21
N SER A 24 -26.17 -3.52 -40.83
CA SER A 24 -26.87 -4.80 -41.03
C SER A 24 -27.70 -5.15 -39.80
N THR A 25 -28.78 -5.89 -40.01
CA THR A 25 -29.58 -6.44 -38.91
C THR A 25 -28.81 -7.56 -38.23
N LEU A 26 -28.61 -7.46 -36.92
CA LEU A 26 -28.04 -8.55 -36.12
C LEU A 26 -28.99 -9.75 -36.10
N SER A 27 -28.49 -10.94 -36.40
CA SER A 27 -29.21 -12.19 -36.15
C SER A 27 -29.48 -12.31 -34.64
N PRO A 28 -30.70 -12.69 -34.22
CA PRO A 28 -31.00 -12.96 -32.82
C PRO A 28 -30.23 -14.17 -32.25
N GLU A 29 -29.58 -14.98 -33.09
CA GLU A 29 -28.87 -16.20 -32.69
C GLU A 29 -27.35 -15.99 -32.53
N ARG A 30 -26.85 -14.76 -32.72
CA ARG A 30 -25.41 -14.46 -32.64
C ARG A 30 -24.91 -14.60 -31.20
N THR A 31 -23.79 -15.28 -31.01
CA THR A 31 -23.07 -15.42 -29.74
C THR A 31 -21.82 -14.54 -29.69
N CYS A 32 -21.24 -14.33 -28.50
CA CYS A 32 -20.00 -13.55 -28.35
C CYS A 32 -18.81 -14.15 -29.12
N GLN A 33 -18.87 -15.43 -29.49
CA GLN A 33 -17.83 -16.12 -30.24
C GLN A 33 -17.84 -15.72 -31.73
N ASP A 34 -18.95 -15.16 -32.22
CA ASP A 34 -19.14 -14.72 -33.60
C ASP A 34 -18.65 -13.27 -33.83
N LEU A 35 -17.92 -12.70 -32.87
CA LEU A 35 -17.35 -11.35 -32.92
C LEU A 35 -15.82 -11.43 -33.03
N THR A 36 -15.25 -10.92 -34.12
CA THR A 36 -13.80 -10.72 -34.24
C THR A 36 -13.40 -9.48 -33.43
N LEU A 37 -12.89 -9.69 -32.23
CA LEU A 37 -12.49 -8.62 -31.32
C LEU A 37 -11.03 -8.21 -31.59
N TYR A 38 -10.82 -6.93 -31.94
CA TYR A 38 -9.50 -6.30 -31.94
C TYR A 38 -9.23 -5.70 -30.54
N GLN A 39 -8.02 -5.83 -30.00
CA GLN A 39 -7.62 -5.14 -28.76
C GLN A 39 -7.75 -3.63 -28.96
N PRO A 40 -8.66 -2.94 -28.24
CA PRO A 40 -8.93 -3.04 -26.80
C PRO A 40 -10.30 -3.65 -26.44
N ASN A 41 -11.01 -4.25 -27.39
CA ASN A 41 -12.38 -4.75 -27.20
C ASN A 41 -12.43 -6.20 -26.66
N ILE A 42 -11.37 -6.68 -25.98
CA ILE A 42 -11.45 -7.97 -25.29
C ILE A 42 -12.46 -7.81 -24.15
N CYS A 43 -13.62 -8.40 -24.38
CA CYS A 43 -14.85 -8.18 -23.64
C CYS A 43 -14.73 -8.31 -22.12
N ILE A 44 -15.57 -7.49 -21.49
CA ILE A 44 -16.20 -7.50 -20.15
C ILE A 44 -16.85 -8.88 -19.77
N CYS A 45 -16.52 -9.97 -20.48
CA CYS A 45 -17.25 -11.25 -20.41
C CYS A 45 -16.55 -12.36 -19.61
N ASN A 46 -15.52 -12.05 -18.83
CA ASN A 46 -14.98 -13.01 -17.86
C ASN A 46 -15.30 -12.56 -16.44
N LEU A 47 -16.55 -12.79 -16.01
CA LEU A 47 -16.89 -12.91 -14.59
C LEU A 47 -16.27 -14.23 -14.06
N LYS A 48 -14.94 -14.29 -14.05
CA LYS A 48 -14.22 -15.08 -13.04
C LYS A 48 -14.48 -14.36 -11.74
N ASP A 49 -14.74 -15.06 -10.64
CA ASP A 49 -14.92 -14.45 -9.31
C ASP A 49 -13.84 -13.39 -9.08
N GLU A 50 -14.16 -12.13 -9.35
CA GLU A 50 -13.24 -11.03 -9.16
C GLU A 50 -13.10 -10.94 -7.65
N ILE A 51 -11.88 -11.09 -7.14
CA ILE A 51 -11.65 -10.76 -5.74
C ILE A 51 -11.97 -9.28 -5.61
N VAL A 52 -13.08 -9.01 -4.92
CA VAL A 52 -13.41 -7.68 -4.44
C VAL A 52 -12.78 -7.55 -3.07
N LEU A 53 -11.77 -6.71 -2.97
CA LEU A 53 -11.19 -6.32 -1.69
C LEU A 53 -12.06 -5.23 -1.08
N SER A 54 -12.28 -5.32 0.23
CA SER A 54 -12.93 -4.25 1.00
C SER A 54 -12.04 -3.00 1.07
N ASP A 55 -12.64 -1.85 1.40
CA ASP A 55 -11.88 -0.61 1.57
C ASP A 55 -10.80 -0.71 2.66
N VAL A 56 -11.09 -1.47 3.72
CA VAL A 56 -10.10 -1.75 4.77
C VAL A 56 -8.93 -2.55 4.21
N GLU A 57 -9.17 -3.58 3.40
CA GLU A 57 -8.10 -4.38 2.79
C GLU A 57 -7.25 -3.57 1.82
N LEU A 58 -7.88 -2.71 1.03
CA LEU A 58 -7.18 -1.79 0.12
C LEU A 58 -6.32 -0.78 0.88
N PHE A 59 -6.84 -0.22 1.98
CA PHE A 59 -6.06 0.69 2.82
C PHE A 59 -4.89 -0.03 3.50
N LEU A 60 -5.07 -1.27 3.98
CA LEU A 60 -3.97 -2.07 4.55
C LEU A 60 -2.89 -2.39 3.51
N LEU A 61 -3.27 -2.63 2.26
CA LEU A 61 -2.34 -2.76 1.14
C LEU A 61 -1.56 -1.45 0.91
N ALA A 62 -2.24 -0.30 0.94
CA ALA A 62 -1.61 1.01 0.82
C ALA A 62 -0.61 1.29 1.96
N GLU A 63 -0.97 0.99 3.20
CA GLU A 63 -0.11 1.06 4.39
C GLU A 63 1.15 0.19 4.21
N PHE A 64 0.96 -1.08 3.82
CA PHE A 64 2.08 -1.99 3.55
C PHE A 64 3.04 -1.42 2.49
N ALA A 65 2.53 -0.97 1.35
CA ALA A 65 3.37 -0.43 0.28
C ALA A 65 4.12 0.84 0.71
N SER A 66 3.43 1.76 1.39
CA SER A 66 4.01 3.00 1.91
C SER A 66 5.14 2.73 2.91
N ALA A 67 4.95 1.73 3.77
CA ALA A 67 5.96 1.28 4.70
C ALA A 67 7.18 0.65 4.00
N GLN A 68 6.98 -0.18 2.98
CA GLN A 68 8.09 -0.76 2.20
C GLN A 68 8.90 0.32 1.47
N ILE A 69 8.23 1.31 0.87
CA ILE A 69 8.89 2.44 0.21
C ILE A 69 9.72 3.22 1.24
N SER A 70 9.11 3.56 2.39
CA SER A 70 9.80 4.28 3.45
C SER A 70 11.00 3.54 4.00
N LYS A 71 10.88 2.23 4.20
CA LYS A 71 11.99 1.37 4.63
C LYS A 71 13.15 1.43 3.63
N SER A 72 12.88 1.28 2.33
CA SER A 72 13.89 1.38 1.28
C SER A 72 14.60 2.74 1.30
N MET A 73 13.86 3.84 1.52
CA MET A 73 14.47 5.17 1.67
C MET A 73 15.41 5.26 2.88
N MET A 74 15.02 4.69 4.02
CA MET A 74 15.84 4.67 5.24
C MET A 74 17.11 3.83 5.09
N GLU A 75 17.03 2.69 4.42
CA GLU A 75 18.17 1.82 4.16
C GLU A 75 19.18 2.52 3.24
N ASN A 76 18.69 3.24 2.22
CA ASN A 76 19.53 4.00 1.29
C ASN A 76 20.15 5.26 1.93
N SER A 77 19.57 5.81 3.00
CA SER A 77 20.10 7.01 3.68
C SER A 77 21.19 6.71 4.72
N GLY A 78 21.61 5.44 4.87
CA GLY A 78 22.56 5.03 5.91
C GLY A 78 21.97 5.03 7.32
N GLY A 79 20.64 4.96 7.44
CA GLY A 79 19.92 4.94 8.72
C GLY A 79 19.10 6.21 8.99
N ALA A 80 18.28 6.13 10.05
CA ALA A 80 17.26 7.13 10.38
C ALA A 80 17.84 8.52 10.70
N GLN A 81 19.02 8.59 11.33
CA GLN A 81 19.53 9.82 11.96
C GLN A 81 19.79 11.00 11.02
N ASN A 82 19.88 10.78 9.70
CA ASN A 82 20.17 11.80 8.69
C ASN A 82 19.09 11.90 7.58
N MET A 83 17.88 11.42 7.84
CA MET A 83 16.85 11.37 6.80
C MET A 83 16.23 12.74 6.54
N LYS A 84 16.39 13.26 5.32
CA LYS A 84 15.69 14.47 4.84
C LYS A 84 14.26 14.18 4.35
N CYS A 85 13.97 12.93 4.01
CA CYS A 85 12.67 12.48 3.53
C CYS A 85 11.75 12.11 4.69
N TYR A 86 10.44 12.28 4.49
CA TYR A 86 9.44 11.89 5.46
C TYR A 86 9.10 10.40 5.37
N LEU A 87 8.68 9.86 6.50
CA LEU A 87 7.93 8.60 6.52
C LEU A 87 6.61 8.79 5.76
N LEU A 88 6.36 7.92 4.79
CA LEU A 88 5.17 7.97 3.96
C LEU A 88 4.01 7.27 4.66
N LEU A 89 2.95 8.02 4.88
CA LEU A 89 1.75 7.59 5.60
C LEU A 89 0.55 7.90 4.72
N PRO A 90 -0.14 6.86 4.22
CA PRO A 90 -1.22 7.06 3.27
C PRO A 90 -2.38 7.83 3.93
N VAL A 91 -2.93 8.81 3.21
CA VAL A 91 -4.15 9.52 3.62
C VAL A 91 -5.37 9.05 2.84
N ASN A 92 -5.15 8.50 1.64
CA ASN A 92 -6.20 7.89 0.82
C ASN A 92 -5.56 7.03 -0.29
N TYR A 93 -6.37 6.30 -1.04
CA TYR A 93 -5.99 5.63 -2.28
C TYR A 93 -7.05 5.88 -3.37
N SER A 94 -6.66 5.70 -4.63
CA SER A 94 -7.57 5.74 -5.77
C SER A 94 -7.08 4.85 -6.91
N HIS A 95 -7.86 4.78 -8.00
CA HIS A 95 -7.53 4.05 -9.22
C HIS A 95 -7.07 2.60 -8.97
N THR A 96 -7.88 1.84 -8.24
CA THR A 96 -7.57 0.46 -7.89
C THR A 96 -7.85 -0.48 -9.07
N SER A 97 -6.96 -1.45 -9.27
CA SER A 97 -7.17 -2.55 -10.20
C SER A 97 -6.58 -3.83 -9.63
N ILE A 98 -7.28 -4.94 -9.82
CA ILE A 98 -6.88 -6.26 -9.33
C ILE A 98 -6.77 -7.19 -10.53
N THR A 99 -5.59 -7.79 -10.69
CA THR A 99 -5.33 -8.75 -11.77
C THR A 99 -4.89 -10.08 -11.18
N THR A 100 -5.36 -11.18 -11.75
CA THR A 100 -4.92 -12.52 -11.34
C THR A 100 -3.60 -12.84 -12.01
N ARG A 101 -2.60 -13.26 -11.23
CA ARG A 101 -1.31 -13.73 -11.73
C ARG A 101 -1.31 -15.24 -11.92
N LYS A 102 -0.44 -15.74 -12.80
CA LYS A 102 -0.34 -17.17 -13.15
C LYS A 102 0.14 -18.06 -12.00
N ASP A 103 0.78 -17.48 -10.98
CA ASP A 103 1.32 -18.13 -9.79
C ASP A 103 0.29 -18.28 -8.64
N GLY A 104 -0.97 -17.92 -8.88
CA GLY A 104 -2.02 -17.91 -7.87
C GLY A 104 -1.94 -16.73 -6.90
N HIS A 105 -1.08 -15.74 -7.17
CA HIS A 105 -1.14 -14.43 -6.52
C HIS A 105 -2.10 -13.51 -7.30
N TYR A 106 -2.53 -12.45 -6.65
CA TYR A 106 -3.15 -11.29 -7.27
C TYR A 106 -2.11 -10.17 -7.34
N ALA A 107 -2.17 -9.35 -8.39
CA ALA A 107 -1.48 -8.08 -8.47
C ALA A 107 -2.52 -6.98 -8.28
N VAL A 108 -2.41 -6.26 -7.17
CA VAL A 108 -3.23 -5.09 -6.86
C VAL A 108 -2.44 -3.85 -7.21
N SER A 109 -2.95 -3.03 -8.11
CA SER A 109 -2.38 -1.73 -8.44
C SER A 109 -3.27 -0.61 -7.93
N MET A 110 -2.68 0.45 -7.41
CA MET A 110 -3.41 1.61 -6.90
C MET A 110 -2.53 2.86 -6.88
N ASP A 111 -3.16 4.03 -6.94
CA ASP A 111 -2.54 5.29 -6.59
C ASP A 111 -2.71 5.52 -5.09
N ILE A 112 -1.60 5.71 -4.37
CA ILE A 112 -1.61 6.06 -2.95
C ILE A 112 -1.35 7.55 -2.81
N HIS A 113 -2.17 8.20 -1.99
CA HIS A 113 -2.09 9.61 -1.70
C HIS A 113 -1.45 9.88 -0.35
N PHE A 114 -0.60 10.89 -0.30
CA PHE A 114 0.13 11.36 0.88
C PHE A 114 -0.07 12.87 1.02
N THR A 115 -0.04 13.36 2.26
CA THR A 115 0.02 14.80 2.52
C THR A 115 1.46 15.21 2.76
N SER A 116 1.98 16.09 1.93
CA SER A 116 3.31 16.66 2.13
C SER A 116 3.35 17.61 3.34
N PRO A 117 4.54 18.00 3.82
CA PRO A 117 4.67 18.97 4.90
C PRO A 117 4.05 20.33 4.57
N SER A 118 4.14 20.73 3.30
CA SER A 118 3.50 21.93 2.76
C SER A 118 2.01 21.74 2.49
N LYS A 119 1.42 20.62 2.93
CA LYS A 119 0.00 20.26 2.76
C LYS A 119 -0.41 20.08 1.29
N SER A 120 0.53 19.78 0.40
CA SER A 120 0.21 19.34 -0.97
C SER A 120 -0.13 17.86 -0.99
N LEU A 121 -1.07 17.47 -1.85
CA LEU A 121 -1.36 16.07 -2.11
C LEU A 121 -0.28 15.49 -3.04
N GLU A 122 0.38 14.44 -2.59
CA GLU A 122 1.40 13.73 -3.34
C GLU A 122 0.92 12.33 -3.65
N THR A 123 1.19 11.83 -4.86
CA THR A 123 0.67 10.55 -5.33
C THR A 123 1.80 9.65 -5.81
N ILE A 124 1.78 8.40 -5.34
CA ILE A 124 2.68 7.34 -5.80
C ILE A 124 1.82 6.14 -6.21
N PHE A 125 1.99 5.73 -7.46
CA PHE A 125 1.44 4.49 -7.98
C PHE A 125 2.22 3.30 -7.44
N VAL A 126 1.53 2.24 -7.05
CA VAL A 126 2.16 1.00 -6.58
C VAL A 126 1.51 -0.23 -7.21
N THR A 127 2.28 -1.31 -7.29
CA THR A 127 1.77 -2.64 -7.58
C THR A 127 2.21 -3.60 -6.49
N ILE A 128 1.26 -4.28 -5.87
CA ILE A 128 1.47 -5.19 -4.75
C ILE A 128 1.05 -6.58 -5.17
N SER A 129 1.94 -7.55 -5.02
CA SER A 129 1.56 -8.95 -5.07
C SER A 129 0.90 -9.34 -3.76
N TYR A 130 -0.28 -9.93 -3.85
CA TYR A 130 -1.08 -10.35 -2.71
C TYR A 130 -1.53 -11.80 -2.93
N LYS A 131 -1.23 -12.71 -2.00
CA LYS A 131 -1.78 -14.07 -2.01
C LYS A 131 -2.60 -14.33 -0.76
N PRO A 132 -3.94 -14.37 -0.86
CA PRO A 132 -4.79 -14.69 0.29
C PRO A 132 -4.40 -16.05 0.87
N ALA A 133 -4.11 -16.09 2.16
CA ALA A 133 -3.90 -17.35 2.86
C ALA A 133 -5.21 -18.13 3.02
N SER A 134 -5.17 -19.43 2.76
CA SER A 134 -6.22 -20.35 3.22
C SER A 134 -6.14 -20.59 4.75
N HIS A 135 -4.93 -20.53 5.34
CA HIS A 135 -4.69 -20.70 6.79
C HIS A 135 -3.52 -19.85 7.32
N GLY A 136 -3.75 -18.57 7.63
CA GLY A 136 -2.94 -17.85 8.62
C GLY A 136 -2.00 -16.73 8.13
N SER A 137 -1.25 -16.89 7.04
CA SER A 137 -0.29 -15.84 6.61
C SER A 137 -0.40 -15.52 5.11
N THR A 138 -0.75 -14.27 4.80
CA THR A 138 -0.81 -13.78 3.42
C THR A 138 0.53 -13.17 3.07
N THR A 139 1.13 -13.66 2.00
CA THR A 139 2.35 -13.04 1.48
C THR A 139 2.01 -11.80 0.66
N MET A 140 2.51 -10.65 1.10
CA MET A 140 2.54 -9.43 0.30
C MET A 140 3.96 -9.13 -0.18
N THR A 141 4.07 -8.58 -1.38
CA THR A 141 5.36 -8.09 -1.90
C THR A 141 5.11 -6.85 -2.72
N LEU A 142 5.85 -5.77 -2.44
CA LEU A 142 5.85 -4.59 -3.30
C LEU A 142 6.58 -4.96 -4.60
N LEU A 143 5.87 -5.03 -5.71
CA LEU A 143 6.42 -5.40 -7.02
C LEU A 143 6.98 -4.17 -7.75
N ALA A 144 6.26 -3.06 -7.68
CA ALA A 144 6.61 -1.83 -8.35
C ALA A 144 6.09 -0.62 -7.58
N ASN A 145 6.77 0.50 -7.75
CA ASN A 145 6.31 1.81 -7.33
C ASN A 145 6.79 2.87 -8.35
N GLU A 146 5.96 3.88 -8.60
CA GLU A 146 6.25 4.96 -9.52
C GLU A 146 5.58 6.24 -9.01
N ARG A 147 6.32 7.33 -8.88
CA ARG A 147 5.72 8.59 -8.46
C ARG A 147 4.93 9.24 -9.60
N ARG A 148 3.70 9.66 -9.28
CA ARG A 148 2.82 10.41 -10.20
C ARG A 148 2.95 11.91 -10.04
N SER A 149 3.15 12.40 -8.81
CA SER A 149 3.29 13.84 -8.55
C SER A 149 4.65 14.39 -8.98
N PRO A 150 4.74 15.67 -9.42
CA PRO A 150 6.02 16.30 -9.73
C PRO A 150 7.00 16.24 -8.54
N TYR A 151 8.24 15.82 -8.78
CA TYR A 151 9.26 15.71 -7.73
C TYR A 151 10.36 16.78 -7.77
N SER A 152 10.34 17.66 -8.77
CA SER A 152 11.31 18.76 -8.89
C SER A 152 11.42 19.64 -7.64
N PRO A 153 10.35 19.89 -6.83
CA PRO A 153 10.49 20.67 -5.60
C PRO A 153 11.32 19.99 -4.51
N TYR A 154 11.49 18.66 -4.58
CA TYR A 154 12.14 17.85 -3.53
C TYR A 154 13.61 17.52 -3.86
N ARG A 155 14.13 17.97 -5.01
CA ARG A 155 15.55 17.81 -5.37
C ARG A 155 16.53 18.23 -4.27
N PRO A 156 16.32 19.34 -3.52
CA PRO A 156 17.28 19.74 -2.48
C PRO A 156 17.33 18.80 -1.27
N CYS A 157 16.45 17.80 -1.21
CA CYS A 157 16.45 16.75 -0.19
C CYS A 157 17.11 15.45 -0.66
N GLY A 158 17.45 15.34 -1.94
CA GLY A 158 18.23 14.24 -2.48
C GLY A 158 19.69 14.37 -2.09
N ASP A 159 20.04 13.98 -0.87
CA ASP A 159 21.44 13.73 -0.49
C ASP A 159 21.67 12.22 -0.49
N GLY A 160 22.51 11.72 -1.40
CA GLY A 160 22.94 10.32 -1.45
C GLY A 160 22.22 9.45 -2.49
N PRO A 161 22.22 8.11 -2.33
CA PRO A 161 21.66 7.16 -3.31
C PRO A 161 20.13 7.05 -3.26
N ILE A 162 19.45 7.91 -2.49
CA ILE A 162 17.99 7.93 -2.41
C ILE A 162 17.45 8.35 -3.78
N THR A 163 16.60 7.53 -4.39
CA THR A 163 15.93 7.91 -5.64
C THR A 163 15.02 9.11 -5.34
N GLU A 164 15.42 10.30 -5.81
CA GLU A 164 14.67 11.57 -5.66
C GLU A 164 13.17 11.42 -6.00
N SER A 165 12.85 10.46 -6.87
CA SER A 165 11.50 10.13 -7.27
C SER A 165 10.59 9.64 -6.14
N LEU A 166 11.09 9.22 -4.97
CA LEU A 166 10.23 8.71 -3.88
C LEU A 166 10.26 9.58 -2.62
N CYS A 167 11.19 10.52 -2.53
CA CYS A 167 11.33 11.41 -1.39
C CYS A 167 10.27 12.52 -1.40
N ILE A 168 9.58 12.69 -0.27
CA ILE A 168 8.75 13.86 0.03
C ILE A 168 9.39 14.55 1.25
N CYS A 169 9.62 15.85 1.17
CA CYS A 169 10.36 16.61 2.19
C CYS A 169 9.97 18.09 2.21
N GLN A 170 10.54 18.84 3.15
CA GLN A 170 10.51 20.31 3.14
C GLN A 170 11.95 20.82 3.11
N THR A 171 12.25 21.72 2.19
CA THR A 171 13.58 22.33 2.06
C THR A 171 13.87 23.25 3.26
N GLY A 172 15.12 23.27 3.71
CA GLY A 172 15.54 24.10 4.86
C GLY A 172 15.14 23.57 6.24
N VAL A 173 14.50 22.40 6.31
CA VAL A 173 14.18 21.72 7.57
C VAL A 173 14.97 20.42 7.65
N THR A 174 15.94 20.36 8.56
CA THR A 174 16.55 19.09 8.94
C THR A 174 15.63 18.44 9.97
N TYR A 175 15.02 17.31 9.61
CA TYR A 175 14.26 16.54 10.58
C TYR A 175 15.23 15.90 11.55
N SER A 176 15.49 16.58 12.67
CA SER A 176 15.85 15.83 13.86
C SER A 176 14.64 14.96 14.15
N LEU A 177 14.84 13.65 14.12
CA LEU A 177 13.87 12.67 14.56
C LEU A 177 13.61 12.84 16.07
N ASN A 178 12.97 13.95 16.46
CA ASN A 178 12.09 14.03 17.62
C ASN A 178 10.79 13.29 17.25
N ILE A 179 10.93 12.02 16.83
CA ILE A 179 9.87 11.16 16.31
C ILE A 179 8.77 11.00 17.35
N ALA A 180 9.11 11.05 18.63
CA ALA A 180 8.16 10.87 19.71
C ALA A 180 7.06 11.93 19.67
N ASP A 181 7.39 13.21 19.77
CA ASP A 181 6.34 14.18 20.12
C ASP A 181 5.44 14.58 18.95
N ASN A 182 5.94 14.64 17.72
CA ASN A 182 5.13 15.04 16.56
C ASN A 182 4.42 13.86 15.89
N TRP A 183 5.05 12.69 15.83
CA TRP A 183 4.42 11.49 15.23
C TRP A 183 3.41 10.86 16.20
N LEU A 184 3.64 10.98 17.52
CA LEU A 184 2.68 10.54 18.52
C LEU A 184 1.52 11.54 18.74
N THR A 185 1.46 12.69 18.04
CA THR A 185 0.39 13.68 18.25
C THR A 185 -0.42 14.00 16.98
N ASP A 186 0.12 13.83 15.78
CA ASP A 186 -0.52 14.28 14.53
C ASP A 186 -1.29 13.15 13.80
N VAL A 187 -2.28 12.56 14.48
CA VAL A 187 -3.19 11.52 13.94
C VAL A 187 -4.32 12.14 13.10
N SER A 188 -4.58 13.43 13.26
CA SER A 188 -5.64 14.13 12.53
C SER A 188 -5.37 14.29 11.03
N ARG A 189 -4.17 13.92 10.56
CA ARG A 189 -3.79 13.94 9.13
C ARG A 189 -4.01 12.64 8.38
N TYR A 190 -4.44 11.57 9.06
CA TYR A 190 -4.17 10.20 8.62
C TYR A 190 -5.22 9.51 7.75
N SER A 191 -6.34 10.16 7.44
CA SER A 191 -7.54 9.61 6.73
C SER A 191 -8.74 9.45 7.65
N ASP A 192 -9.94 9.64 7.10
CA ASP A 192 -11.22 9.27 7.75
C ASP A 192 -11.32 7.75 8.02
N THR A 193 -10.49 6.93 7.35
CA THR A 193 -10.47 5.47 7.52
C THR A 193 -9.78 5.01 8.81
N ILE A 194 -8.90 5.83 9.38
CA ILE A 194 -8.24 5.51 10.66
C ILE A 194 -9.19 5.87 11.80
N THR A 195 -9.69 4.84 12.48
CA THR A 195 -10.71 4.98 13.51
C THR A 195 -10.13 5.27 14.88
N HIS A 196 -8.93 4.78 15.17
CA HIS A 196 -8.32 4.94 16.49
C HIS A 196 -6.82 4.69 16.46
N ARG A 197 -6.10 5.25 17.44
CA ARG A 197 -4.67 5.00 17.63
C ARG A 197 -4.39 4.67 19.09
N GLU A 198 -3.58 3.63 19.29
CA GLU A 198 -3.09 3.21 20.60
C GLU A 198 -1.56 3.25 20.60
N SER A 199 -0.96 3.66 21.71
CA SER A 199 0.47 3.52 21.93
C SER A 199 0.73 2.77 23.23
N HIS A 200 1.53 1.71 23.14
CA HIS A 200 1.94 0.92 24.29
C HIS A 200 3.44 1.10 24.53
N GLN A 201 3.79 1.61 25.70
CA GLN A 201 5.17 1.81 26.10
C GLN A 201 5.75 0.50 26.66
N LEU A 202 6.83 0.00 26.05
CA LEU A 202 7.54 -1.20 26.51
C LEU A 202 8.59 -0.87 27.57
N ASN A 203 9.23 0.29 27.44
CA ASN A 203 10.18 0.86 28.40
C ASN A 203 10.29 2.37 28.18
N SER A 204 11.20 3.06 28.87
CA SER A 204 11.41 4.51 28.72
C SER A 204 11.74 4.99 27.30
N CYS A 205 12.19 4.11 26.41
CA CYS A 205 12.64 4.42 25.05
C CYS A 205 11.76 3.86 23.94
N ILE A 206 11.02 2.77 24.18
CA ILE A 206 10.38 1.97 23.14
C ILE A 206 8.88 2.03 23.26
N TYR A 207 8.25 2.39 22.15
CA TYR A 207 6.80 2.44 21.98
C TYR A 207 6.38 1.53 20.83
N ILE A 208 5.28 0.81 21.03
CA ILE A 208 4.53 0.17 19.96
C ILE A 208 3.34 1.06 19.65
N VAL A 209 3.21 1.47 18.41
CA VAL A 209 2.09 2.28 17.93
C VAL A 209 1.22 1.44 17.03
N ARG A 210 -0.09 1.52 17.28
CA ARG A 210 -1.13 0.78 16.59
C ARG A 210 -2.12 1.75 15.97
N TYR A 211 -2.39 1.59 14.69
CA TYR A 211 -3.45 2.32 13.98
C TYR A 211 -4.57 1.35 13.63
N LEU A 212 -5.77 1.59 14.16
CA LEU A 212 -6.97 0.84 13.83
C LEU A 212 -7.63 1.45 12.59
N ILE A 213 -7.93 0.59 11.61
CA ILE A 213 -8.42 0.96 10.29
C ILE A 213 -9.80 0.32 10.10
N GLY A 214 -10.85 1.13 10.07
CA GLY A 214 -12.23 0.68 9.88
C GLY A 214 -12.71 -0.42 10.86
N GLY A 215 -12.10 -0.55 12.05
CA GLY A 215 -12.40 -1.60 13.06
C GLY A 215 -11.86 -3.01 12.74
N TYR A 216 -11.66 -3.35 11.46
CA TYR A 216 -11.21 -4.68 11.03
C TYR A 216 -9.71 -4.75 10.74
N GLY A 217 -9.08 -3.61 10.44
CA GLY A 217 -7.67 -3.51 10.07
C GLY A 217 -6.81 -2.91 11.18
N CYS A 218 -5.52 -3.24 11.17
CA CYS A 218 -4.56 -2.75 12.14
C CYS A 218 -3.15 -2.63 11.53
N SER A 219 -2.54 -1.44 11.56
CA SER A 219 -1.11 -1.25 11.25
C SER A 219 -0.29 -1.16 12.54
N LEU A 220 0.87 -1.82 12.59
CA LEU A 220 1.77 -1.85 13.74
C LEU A 220 3.15 -1.28 13.41
N TYR A 221 3.62 -0.40 14.28
CA TYR A 221 4.92 0.26 14.21
C TYR A 221 5.65 0.17 15.55
N ALA A 222 6.97 0.03 15.53
CA ALA A 222 7.82 0.20 16.71
C ALA A 222 8.62 1.50 16.60
N VAL A 223 8.77 2.21 17.70
CA VAL A 223 9.45 3.51 17.77
C VAL A 223 10.49 3.49 18.88
N ASN A 224 11.73 3.87 18.56
CA ASN A 224 12.82 4.10 19.50
C ASN A 224 13.11 5.59 19.57
N ILE A 225 12.79 6.20 20.70
CA ILE A 225 12.94 7.64 20.91
C ILE A 225 14.32 8.02 21.47
N CYS A 226 15.10 7.03 21.91
CA CYS A 226 16.39 7.26 22.55
C CYS A 226 17.50 7.50 21.53
N THR A 227 18.59 8.12 21.98
CA THR A 227 19.73 8.56 21.16
C THR A 227 20.80 7.51 20.95
N GLU A 228 20.91 6.52 21.85
CA GLU A 228 22.07 5.63 21.92
C GLU A 228 21.74 4.13 21.87
N PRO A 229 20.82 3.57 22.67
CA PRO A 229 20.61 2.12 22.62
C PRO A 229 19.83 1.69 21.39
N THR A 230 20.38 0.72 20.66
CA THR A 230 19.61 -0.12 19.73
C THR A 230 18.86 -1.18 20.54
N TYR A 231 17.60 -1.40 20.19
CA TYR A 231 16.79 -2.42 20.85
C TYR A 231 16.47 -3.57 19.91
N HIS A 232 16.50 -4.76 20.46
CA HIS A 232 15.95 -5.96 19.86
C HIS A 232 14.52 -6.15 20.33
N VAL A 233 13.56 -6.00 19.43
CA VAL A 233 12.12 -6.11 19.70
C VAL A 233 11.62 -7.45 19.18
N ILE A 234 10.97 -8.22 20.05
CA ILE A 234 10.36 -9.51 19.70
C ILE A 234 8.87 -9.42 19.98
N ALA A 235 8.04 -9.83 19.03
CA ALA A 235 6.60 -9.97 19.21
C ALA A 235 6.22 -11.44 19.38
N TYR A 236 5.31 -11.71 20.30
CA TYR A 236 4.76 -13.05 20.55
C TYR A 236 3.25 -13.06 20.31
N GLY A 237 2.72 -14.20 19.85
CA GLY A 237 1.28 -14.43 19.74
C GLY A 237 0.59 -13.82 18.52
N LEU A 238 1.36 -13.27 17.58
CA LEU A 238 0.84 -12.80 16.28
C LEU A 238 0.37 -13.98 15.40
N ASP A 239 0.96 -15.15 15.57
CA ASP A 239 0.75 -16.35 14.75
C ASP A 239 -0.56 -17.10 15.09
N ASN A 240 -1.13 -16.82 16.28
CA ASN A 240 -2.36 -17.44 16.79
C ASN A 240 -3.64 -16.72 16.33
N LEU A 241 -3.48 -15.66 15.56
CA LEU A 241 -4.61 -14.88 15.12
C LEU A 241 -5.22 -15.54 13.88
N LYS A 242 -6.55 -15.71 13.86
CA LYS A 242 -7.33 -15.88 12.62
C LYS A 242 -7.32 -14.56 11.81
N THR A 243 -6.21 -13.85 11.83
CA THR A 243 -6.01 -12.58 11.14
C THR A 243 -5.00 -12.81 10.06
N ILE A 244 -5.19 -12.13 8.95
CA ILE A 244 -4.19 -12.12 7.92
C ILE A 244 -2.99 -11.31 8.43
N THR A 245 -1.85 -11.94 8.66
CA THR A 245 -0.56 -11.26 8.88
C THR A 245 0.13 -11.07 7.53
N TYR A 246 0.59 -9.85 7.25
CA TYR A 246 0.96 -9.43 5.90
C TYR A 246 2.46 -9.14 5.72
N SER A 247 3.26 -9.35 6.75
CA SER A 247 4.72 -9.51 6.67
C SER A 247 5.11 -10.80 7.37
N ASN A 248 6.15 -11.49 6.90
CA ASN A 248 6.79 -12.53 7.69
C ASN A 248 7.29 -11.84 8.96
N ILE A 249 6.58 -12.01 10.06
CA ILE A 249 7.06 -11.58 11.37
C ILE A 249 8.42 -12.24 11.53
N PRO A 250 9.50 -11.46 11.65
CA PRO A 250 10.83 -12.03 11.66
C PRO A 250 10.93 -13.01 12.81
N VAL A 251 11.30 -14.25 12.50
CA VAL A 251 11.51 -15.33 13.48
C VAL A 251 12.49 -14.91 14.58
N ASN A 252 13.38 -13.98 14.25
CA ASN A 252 14.39 -13.44 15.15
C ASN A 252 14.09 -12.01 15.63
N GLY A 253 12.88 -11.47 15.48
CA GLY A 253 12.55 -10.09 15.90
C GLY A 253 13.15 -8.98 15.04
N TRP A 254 13.01 -7.74 15.50
CA TRP A 254 13.43 -6.52 14.79
C TRP A 254 14.52 -5.77 15.55
N TYR A 255 15.48 -5.19 14.83
CA TYR A 255 16.49 -4.31 15.40
C TYR A 255 16.10 -2.85 15.17
N LEU A 256 15.81 -2.16 16.26
CA LEU A 256 15.32 -0.79 16.25
C LEU A 256 16.44 0.15 16.72
N VAL A 257 17.10 0.75 15.73
CA VAL A 257 18.20 1.71 15.95
C VAL A 257 17.71 2.99 16.63
N PRO A 258 18.60 3.80 17.23
CA PRO A 258 18.21 5.02 17.92
C PRO A 258 17.52 6.02 17.00
N LYS A 259 16.54 6.75 17.55
CA LYS A 259 15.71 7.72 16.82
C LYS A 259 15.15 7.12 15.53
N ALA A 260 14.52 5.96 15.60
CA ALA A 260 13.96 5.30 14.44
C ALA A 260 12.53 4.83 14.68
N ILE A 261 11.83 4.72 13.56
CA ILE A 261 10.53 4.09 13.45
C ILE A 261 10.65 2.92 12.48
N GLN A 262 10.02 1.81 12.84
CA GLN A 262 10.00 0.62 12.01
C GLN A 262 8.58 0.10 11.87
N PHE A 263 8.13 -0.04 10.63
CA PHE A 263 6.91 -0.79 10.32
C PHE A 263 7.12 -2.27 10.63
N LEU A 264 6.19 -2.85 11.38
CA LEU A 264 6.24 -4.25 11.77
C LEU A 264 5.38 -5.10 10.83
N THR A 265 4.08 -4.80 10.77
CA THR A 265 3.09 -5.53 9.96
C THR A 265 1.79 -4.75 9.87
N VAL A 266 0.95 -5.11 8.89
CA VAL A 266 -0.49 -4.87 8.93
C VAL A 266 -1.21 -6.17 9.33
N LEU A 267 -2.42 -6.06 9.85
CA LEU A 267 -3.27 -7.18 10.27
C LEU A 267 -4.73 -6.94 9.86
N HIS A 268 -5.44 -7.99 9.46
CA HIS A 268 -6.87 -7.91 9.11
C HIS A 268 -7.68 -9.01 9.81
N SER A 269 -8.73 -8.62 10.55
CA SER A 269 -9.68 -9.50 11.22
C SER A 269 -10.89 -9.78 10.33
N LYS A 270 -11.14 -11.05 10.02
CA LYS A 270 -12.31 -11.46 9.21
C LYS A 270 -13.62 -11.55 10.01
N SER A 271 -13.55 -11.62 11.34
CA SER A 271 -14.68 -12.09 12.16
C SER A 271 -15.10 -11.16 13.29
N SER A 272 -14.40 -10.03 13.52
CA SER A 272 -14.81 -9.06 14.54
C SER A 272 -14.36 -7.64 14.21
N PRO A 273 -15.26 -6.63 14.26
CA PRO A 273 -14.94 -5.20 14.18
C PRO A 273 -14.24 -4.65 15.42
N SER A 274 -14.25 -5.41 16.52
CA SER A 274 -13.31 -5.20 17.62
C SER A 274 -12.13 -6.12 17.35
N PHE A 275 -11.11 -5.57 16.69
CA PHE A 275 -9.80 -6.20 16.69
C PHE A 275 -9.47 -6.47 18.16
N PRO A 276 -9.42 -7.75 18.60
CA PRO A 276 -9.55 -8.05 20.01
C PRO A 276 -8.49 -7.30 20.82
N ASN A 277 -8.75 -7.08 22.11
CA ASN A 277 -7.70 -6.75 23.09
C ASN A 277 -6.69 -7.91 23.22
N THR A 278 -6.36 -8.60 22.13
CA THR A 278 -5.23 -9.49 21.99
C THR A 278 -4.01 -8.68 22.35
N SER A 279 -3.57 -8.90 23.57
CA SER A 279 -2.39 -8.33 24.14
C SER A 279 -1.22 -8.89 23.34
N PHE A 280 -0.84 -8.19 22.27
CA PHE A 280 0.43 -8.45 21.62
C PHE A 280 1.51 -8.29 22.69
N MET A 281 2.18 -9.39 23.02
CA MET A 281 3.28 -9.31 23.96
C MET A 281 4.51 -8.94 23.16
N PHE A 282 4.97 -7.72 23.36
CA PHE A 282 6.26 -7.29 22.85
C PHE A 282 7.27 -7.27 23.98
N ARG A 283 8.49 -7.69 23.67
CA ARG A 283 9.63 -7.55 24.58
C ARG A 283 10.73 -6.79 23.86
N ALA A 284 11.27 -5.77 24.50
CA ALA A 284 12.46 -5.06 24.04
C ALA A 284 13.65 -5.44 24.93
N LYS A 285 14.75 -5.85 24.32
CA LYS A 285 16.03 -6.06 25.00
C LYS A 285 17.07 -5.12 24.39
N GLN A 286 17.81 -4.40 25.23
CA GLN A 286 18.94 -3.61 24.75
C GLN A 286 19.98 -4.57 24.14
N SER A 287 20.42 -4.26 22.91
CA SER A 287 21.49 -4.99 22.22
C SER A 287 22.86 -4.49 22.65
#